data_AF-A0A259LU64-F1
#
_entry.id   AF-A0A259LU64-F1
#
_cell.length_a   1.000
_cell.length_b   1.000
_cell.length_c   1.000
_cell.angle_alpha   90.00
_cell.angle_beta   90.00
_cell.angle_gamma   90.00
#
_symmetry.space_group_name_H-M   'P 1'
#
loop_
_entity.id
_entity.type
_entity.pdbx_description
1 polymer ?
#
loop_
_entity_poly.entity_id
_entity_poly.type
_entity_poly.pdbx_seq_one_letter_code
_entity_poly.pdbx_strand_id
1 'polypeptide(L)' 'RDQHEGAQIDMARRGIHNEGARILQERLEGKAVIDTDTARRLFTLICVLHFGS' A
#
# COMPACT_ATOMS: atom_id res chain seq x y z
N ARG A 1 -28.28 -13.24 4.63
CA ARG A 1 -27.11 -13.15 5.52
C ARG A 1 -25.87 -13.06 4.65
N ASP A 2 -25.61 -11.82 4.24
CA ASP A 2 -24.30 -11.16 4.22
C ASP A 2 -23.21 -11.70 3.27
N GLN A 3 -23.44 -11.54 1.96
CA GLN A 3 -22.36 -11.56 0.95
C GLN A 3 -21.60 -10.22 0.83
N HIS A 4 -21.86 -9.24 1.72
CA HIS A 4 -21.30 -7.88 1.65
C HIS A 4 -20.07 -7.63 2.54
N GLU A 5 -19.71 -8.55 3.44
CA GLU A 5 -18.61 -8.33 4.37
C GLU A 5 -17.23 -8.57 3.73
N GLY A 6 -17.10 -9.55 2.84
CA GLY A 6 -15.83 -9.85 2.14
C GLY A 6 -15.34 -8.71 1.23
N ALA A 7 -16.26 -8.09 0.48
CA ALA A 7 -15.92 -6.97 -0.41
C ALA A 7 -15.43 -5.73 0.36
N GLN A 8 -15.97 -5.48 1.56
CA GLN A 8 -15.54 -4.35 2.39
C GLN A 8 -14.12 -4.56 2.96
N ILE A 9 -13.77 -5.78 3.34
CA ILE A 9 -12.43 -6.11 3.82
C ILE A 9 -11.39 -5.97 2.69
N ASP A 10 -11.72 -6.46 1.49
CA ASP A 10 -10.83 -6.32 0.33
C ASP A 10 -10.69 -4.86 -0.10
N MET A 11 -11.76 -4.06 -0.02
CA MET A 11 -11.72 -2.62 -0.27
C MET A 11 -10.92 -1.88 0.81
N ALA A 12 -11.03 -2.25 2.08
CA ALA A 12 -10.24 -1.68 3.16
C ALA A 12 -8.73 -2.00 3.00
N ARG A 13 -8.38 -3.23 2.64
CA ARG A 13 -6.99 -3.63 2.35
C ARG A 13 -6.42 -2.89 1.14
N ARG A 14 -7.20 -2.74 0.07
CA ARG A 14 -6.80 -1.92 -1.09
C ARG A 14 -6.60 -0.45 -0.72
N GLY A 15 -7.45 0.10 0.14
CA GLY A 15 -7.33 1.45 0.67
C GLY A 15 -5.98 1.67 1.39
N ILE A 16 -5.59 0.75 2.26
CA ILE A 16 -4.32 0.83 3.02
C ILE A 16 -3.10 0.79 2.09
N HIS A 17 -3.10 -0.08 1.08
CA HIS A 17 -1.97 -0.16 0.14
C HIS A 17 -1.84 1.09 -0.74
N ASN A 18 -2.96 1.67 -1.18
CA ASN A 18 -2.94 2.88 -1.99
C ASN A 18 -2.49 4.09 -1.15
N GLU A 19 -2.94 4.19 0.09
CA GLU A 19 -2.53 5.25 1.01
C GLU A 19 -1.06 5.11 1.42
N GLY A 20 -0.61 3.89 1.74
CA GLY A 20 0.79 3.59 2.04
C GLY A 20 1.73 3.91 0.88
N ALA A 21 1.32 3.61 -0.35
CA ALA A 21 2.07 3.95 -1.55
C ALA A 21 2.17 5.48 -1.76
N ARG A 22 1.08 6.22 -1.55
CA ARG A 22 1.07 7.69 -1.63
C ARG A 22 2.02 8.31 -0.61
N ILE A 23 1.93 7.90 0.65
CA ILE A 23 2.82 8.38 1.72
C ILE A 23 4.28 8.04 1.39
N LEU A 24 4.55 6.87 0.82
CA LEU A 24 5.90 6.49 0.40
C LEU A 24 6.43 7.41 -0.72
N GLN A 25 5.61 7.78 -1.69
CA GLN A 25 5.99 8.76 -2.72
C GLN A 25 6.33 10.12 -2.12
N GLU A 26 5.47 10.65 -1.26
CA GLU A 26 5.68 11.94 -0.58
C GLU A 26 6.99 11.95 0.20
N ARG A 27 7.34 10.84 0.86
CA ARG A 27 8.61 10.70 1.59
C ARG A 27 9.85 10.63 0.70
N LEU A 28 9.67 10.25 -0.56
CA LEU A 28 10.72 10.17 -1.58
C LEU A 28 10.83 11.44 -2.42
N GLU A 29 9.91 12.41 -2.28
CA GLU A 29 10.04 13.72 -2.90
C GLU A 29 11.40 14.35 -2.57
N GLY A 30 12.07 14.88 -3.60
CA GLY A 30 13.42 15.43 -3.49
C GLY A 30 14.55 14.40 -3.34
N LYS A 31 14.24 13.10 -3.26
CA LYS A 31 15.22 11.99 -3.20
C LYS A 31 15.16 11.09 -4.42
N ALA A 32 13.96 10.73 -4.87
CA ALA A 32 13.72 9.88 -6.04
C ALA A 32 12.34 10.14 -6.64
N VAL A 33 12.25 10.15 -7.97
CA VAL A 33 10.97 10.21 -8.70
C VAL A 33 10.56 8.78 -9.05
N ILE A 34 9.40 8.35 -8.55
CA ILE A 34 8.85 7.01 -8.81
C ILE A 34 7.37 7.10 -9.16
N ASP A 35 6.90 6.18 -10.00
CA ASP A 35 5.47 6.06 -10.32
C ASP A 35 4.69 5.31 -9.21
N THR A 36 3.36 5.33 -9.30
CA THR A 36 2.43 4.76 -8.32
C THR A 36 2.54 3.24 -8.19
N ASP A 37 2.82 2.55 -9.30
CA ASP A 37 3.00 1.10 -9.29
C ASP A 37 4.29 0.71 -8.60
N THR A 38 5.37 1.45 -8.84
CA THR A 38 6.65 1.28 -8.16
C THR A 38 6.50 1.55 -6.67
N ALA A 39 5.81 2.63 -6.27
CA ALA A 39 5.56 2.94 -4.86
C ALA A 39 4.75 1.85 -4.15
N ARG A 40 3.72 1.30 -4.79
CA ARG A 40 2.96 0.16 -4.25
C ARG A 40 3.83 -1.07 -4.01
N ARG A 41 4.70 -1.43 -4.97
CA ARG A 41 5.60 -2.58 -4.85
C ARG A 41 6.60 -2.40 -3.72
N LEU A 42 7.19 -1.21 -3.61
CA LEU A 42 8.12 -0.87 -2.53
C LEU A 42 7.43 -0.90 -1.16
N PHE A 43 6.22 -0.34 -1.05
CA PHE A 43 5.44 -0.40 0.19
C PHE A 43 5.15 -1.84 0.61
N THR A 44 4.72 -2.69 -0.31
CA THR A 44 4.52 -4.13 -0.04
C THR A 44 5.81 -4.79 0.45
N LEU A 45 6.96 -4.52 -0.19
CA LEU A 45 8.25 -5.06 0.24
C LEU A 45 8.62 -4.61 1.66
N ILE A 46 8.44 -3.32 1.96
CA ILE A 46 8.67 -2.75 3.30
C ILE A 46 7.81 -3.47 4.34
N CYS A 47 6.52 -3.66 4.07
CA CYS A 47 5.61 -4.38 4.97
C CYS A 47 6.07 -5.82 5.22
N VAL A 48 6.42 -6.56 4.17
CA VAL A 48 6.90 -7.95 4.31
C VAL A 48 8.17 -8.01 5.15
N LEU A 49 9.12 -7.09 4.94
CA LEU A 49 10.39 -7.09 5.69
C LEU A 49 10.24 -6.61 7.14
N HIS A 50 9.25 -5.77 7.46
CA HIS A 50 9.04 -5.27 8.83
C HIS A 50 8.20 -6.22 9.70
N PHE A 51 7.31 -7.02 9.09
CA PHE A 51 6.36 -7.86 9.85
C PHE A 51 6.51 -9.36 9.57
N GLY A 52 7.29 -9.75 8.57
CA GLY A 52 7.56 -11.15 8.22
C GLY A 52 8.79 -11.76 8.90
N SER A 53 9.49 -11.01 9.76
CA SER A 53 10.68 -11.44 10.50
C SER A 53 10.37 -11.85 11.94
#